data_AF-A0A7C3CR80-F1
#
_entry.id   AF-A0A7C3CR80-F1
#
_cell.length_a   1.000
_cell.length_b   1.000
_cell.length_c   1.000
_cell.angle_alpha   90.00
_cell.angle_beta   90.00
_cell.angle_gamma   90.00
#
_symmetry.space_group_name_H-M   'P 1'
#
loop_
_entity.id
_entity.type
_entity.pdbx_description
1 polymer ?
#
loop_
_entity_poly.entity_id
_entity_poly.type
_entity_poly.pdbx_seq_one_letter_code
_entity_poly.pdbx_strand_id
1 'polypeptide(L)'
;MKNVSIHTVLSSFEEILKKTKSLKSDTIYSYKAFGISSDKLRVYLSRLADRGMIVKTKRGHFYKPKQMVPVKRAMKEVTLNKKLFTNDLFWNVKDGFKIKTDTLLKAYLQNYTQDDLMGLYTLFGYSRVIEESLKLYGSRQDPHYKKIREILTQFEHWRMNL
;
A
#
# COMPACT_ATOMS: atom_id res chain seq x y z
N MET A 1 -11.04 41.31 -5.90
CA MET A 1 -10.32 40.12 -5.41
C MET A 1 -11.34 38.99 -5.31
N LYS A 2 -11.26 37.97 -6.17
CA LYS A 2 -12.23 36.85 -6.17
C LYS A 2 -11.82 35.86 -5.09
N ASN A 3 -12.72 35.63 -4.13
CA ASN A 3 -12.61 34.57 -3.13
C ASN A 3 -12.41 33.23 -3.84
N VAL A 4 -11.22 32.65 -3.70
CA VAL A 4 -10.96 31.27 -4.08
C VAL A 4 -11.62 30.42 -2.99
N SER A 5 -12.83 29.93 -3.25
CA SER A 5 -13.44 28.92 -2.40
C SER A 5 -12.51 27.71 -2.40
N ILE A 6 -11.92 27.41 -1.24
CA ILE A 6 -11.22 26.16 -1.00
C ILE A 6 -12.32 25.10 -0.93
N HIS A 7 -12.76 24.60 -2.08
CA HIS A 7 -13.61 23.43 -2.13
C HIS A 7 -12.81 22.23 -1.65
N THR A 8 -12.97 21.92 -0.36
CA THR A 8 -12.63 20.66 0.31
C THR A 8 -13.50 19.53 -0.27
N VAL A 9 -13.30 19.19 -1.53
CA VAL A 9 -13.89 17.95 -2.08
C VAL A 9 -12.96 16.82 -1.66
N LEU A 10 -13.40 16.02 -0.69
CA LEU A 10 -12.88 14.69 -0.44
C LEU A 10 -13.18 13.83 -1.67
N SER A 11 -12.29 13.86 -2.67
CA SER A 11 -12.52 13.13 -3.90
C SER A 11 -12.69 11.64 -3.64
N SER A 12 -13.75 11.06 -4.21
CA SER A 12 -13.98 9.62 -4.18
C SER A 12 -12.84 8.88 -4.89
N PHE A 13 -12.69 7.58 -4.62
CA PHE A 13 -11.69 6.77 -5.34
C PHE A 13 -11.89 6.84 -6.85
N GLU A 14 -13.14 6.89 -7.30
CA GLU A 14 -13.49 6.94 -8.72
C GLU A 14 -13.07 8.25 -9.39
N GLU A 15 -13.22 9.37 -8.70
CA GLU A 15 -12.74 10.66 -9.17
C GLU A 15 -11.21 10.68 -9.30
N ILE A 16 -10.51 10.18 -8.28
CA ILE A 16 -9.04 10.08 -8.30
C ILE A 16 -8.59 9.14 -9.42
N LEU A 17 -9.30 8.03 -9.62
CA LEU A 17 -9.04 7.10 -10.71
C LEU A 17 -9.25 7.75 -12.08
N LYS A 18 -10.36 8.46 -12.29
CA LYS A 18 -10.66 9.19 -13.54
C LYS A 18 -9.61 10.24 -13.82
N LYS A 19 -9.24 11.03 -12.80
CA LYS A 19 -8.18 12.05 -12.90
C LYS A 19 -6.83 11.41 -13.20
N THR A 20 -6.49 10.29 -12.57
CA THR A 20 -5.24 9.57 -12.86
C THR A 20 -5.18 9.10 -14.31
N LYS A 21 -6.29 8.59 -14.86
CA LYS A 21 -6.36 8.16 -16.26
C LYS A 21 -6.11 9.31 -17.25
N SER A 22 -6.52 10.53 -16.93
CA SER A 22 -6.30 11.71 -17.80
C SER A 22 -4.91 12.33 -17.69
N LEU A 23 -4.08 11.93 -16.72
CA LEU A 23 -2.70 12.43 -16.60
C LEU A 23 -1.82 11.98 -17.78
N LYS A 24 -0.84 12.82 -18.13
CA LYS A 24 0.21 12.46 -19.09
C LYS A 24 1.12 11.41 -18.46
N SER A 25 1.54 10.44 -19.28
CA SER A 25 2.48 9.42 -18.81
C SER A 25 3.88 10.00 -18.61
N ASP A 26 4.68 9.33 -17.78
CA ASP A 26 6.08 9.64 -17.43
C ASP A 26 6.32 11.07 -16.90
N THR A 27 5.25 11.75 -16.50
CA THR A 27 5.31 13.07 -15.86
C THR A 27 5.20 12.91 -14.35
N ILE A 28 6.07 13.58 -13.59
CA ILE A 28 6.04 13.54 -12.12
C ILE A 28 4.99 14.52 -11.60
N TYR A 29 4.07 14.01 -10.80
CA TYR A 29 3.01 14.76 -10.14
C TYR A 29 3.15 14.70 -8.62
N SER A 30 2.75 15.79 -7.95
CA SER A 30 2.55 15.80 -6.50
C SER A 30 1.21 15.18 -6.12
N TYR A 31 1.10 14.59 -4.94
CA TYR A 31 -0.18 14.13 -4.38
C TYR A 31 -1.20 15.27 -4.28
N LYS A 32 -0.72 16.51 -4.13
CA LYS A 32 -1.55 17.73 -4.15
C LYS A 32 -2.35 17.89 -5.44
N ALA A 33 -1.95 17.23 -6.53
CA ALA A 33 -2.74 17.18 -7.76
C ALA A 33 -4.14 16.59 -7.54
N PHE A 34 -4.38 15.84 -6.46
CA PHE A 34 -5.67 15.25 -6.12
C PHE A 34 -6.38 15.94 -4.94
N GLY A 35 -5.86 17.08 -4.46
CA GLY A 35 -6.44 17.84 -3.34
C GLY A 35 -5.57 17.82 -2.08
N ILE A 36 -6.21 18.03 -0.93
CA ILE A 36 -5.54 18.13 0.37
C ILE A 36 -4.96 16.76 0.76
N SER A 37 -3.75 16.77 1.30
CA SER A 37 -3.09 15.56 1.80
C SER A 37 -3.85 15.00 3.00
N SER A 38 -4.60 13.92 2.81
CA SER A 38 -5.27 13.16 3.87
C SER A 38 -4.80 11.70 3.88
N ASP A 39 -5.12 10.97 4.94
CA ASP A 39 -4.84 9.53 5.03
C ASP A 39 -5.67 8.73 4.02
N LYS A 40 -6.94 9.09 3.85
CA LYS A 40 -7.80 8.58 2.79
C LYS A 40 -7.18 8.74 1.39
N LEU A 41 -6.65 9.92 1.06
CA LEU A 41 -5.96 10.14 -0.22
C LEU A 41 -4.73 9.24 -0.35
N ARG A 42 -3.95 9.09 0.72
CA ARG A 42 -2.77 8.19 0.74
C ARG A 42 -3.16 6.73 0.52
N VAL A 43 -4.30 6.28 1.06
CA VAL A 43 -4.84 4.93 0.81
C VAL A 43 -5.20 4.78 -0.67
N TYR A 44 -5.94 5.72 -1.25
CA TYR A 44 -6.31 5.70 -2.67
C TYR A 44 -5.11 5.67 -3.61
N LEU A 45 -4.09 6.49 -3.35
CA LEU A 45 -2.84 6.48 -4.11
C LEU A 45 -2.06 5.18 -3.92
N SER A 46 -2.17 4.53 -2.76
CA SER A 46 -1.58 3.19 -2.55
C SER A 46 -2.29 2.15 -3.39
N ARG A 47 -3.64 2.14 -3.41
CA ARG A 47 -4.42 1.25 -4.27
C ARG A 47 -4.10 1.43 -5.75
N LEU A 48 -3.94 2.67 -6.22
CA LEU A 48 -3.51 2.93 -7.60
C LEU A 48 -2.11 2.40 -7.91
N ALA A 49 -1.18 2.54 -6.95
CA ALA A 49 0.17 2.01 -7.10
C ALA A 49 0.20 0.48 -7.09
N ASP A 50 -0.62 -0.15 -6.25
CA ASP A 50 -0.76 -1.61 -6.17
C ASP A 50 -1.34 -2.18 -7.48
N ARG A 51 -2.27 -1.45 -8.11
CA ARG A 51 -2.80 -1.75 -9.45
C ARG A 51 -1.81 -1.44 -10.59
N GLY A 52 -0.66 -0.84 -10.29
CA GLY A 52 0.34 -0.43 -11.27
C GLY A 52 -0.08 0.74 -12.16
N MET A 53 -1.11 1.48 -11.77
CA MET A 53 -1.58 2.67 -12.49
C MET A 53 -0.71 3.90 -12.25
N ILE A 54 0.01 3.91 -11.13
CA ILE A 54 0.98 4.94 -10.79
C ILE A 54 2.22 4.30 -10.17
N VAL A 55 3.33 5.02 -10.23
CA VAL A 55 4.58 4.67 -9.58
C VAL A 55 4.93 5.75 -8.59
N LYS A 56 5.05 5.40 -7.30
CA LYS A 56 5.48 6.34 -6.25
C LYS A 56 7.00 6.53 -6.37
N THR A 57 7.45 7.76 -6.53
CA THR A 57 8.89 8.07 -6.74
C THR A 57 9.56 8.46 -5.44
N LYS A 58 9.11 9.56 -4.86
CA LYS A 58 9.56 10.08 -3.56
C LYS A 58 8.35 10.45 -2.71
N ARG A 59 8.56 10.77 -1.44
CA ARG A 59 7.48 11.14 -0.51
C ARG A 59 6.58 12.21 -1.14
N GLY A 60 5.29 11.91 -1.23
CA GLY A 60 4.27 12.81 -1.78
C GLY A 60 4.27 12.99 -3.30
N HIS A 61 5.01 12.17 -4.06
CA HIS A 61 5.13 12.29 -5.51
C HIS A 61 4.93 10.92 -6.21
N PHE A 62 4.44 10.97 -7.46
CA PHE A 62 4.25 9.80 -8.31
C PHE A 62 4.38 10.16 -9.79
N TYR A 63 4.46 9.17 -10.67
CA TYR A 63 4.18 9.33 -12.10
C TYR A 63 3.19 8.27 -12.57
N LYS A 64 2.52 8.53 -13.71
CA LYS A 64 1.71 7.53 -14.41
C LYS A 64 2.60 6.86 -15.46
N PRO A 65 2.85 5.53 -15.40
CA PRO A 65 3.66 4.87 -16.42
C PRO A 65 2.91 4.76 -17.77
N LYS A 66 3.64 4.55 -18.87
CA LYS A 66 3.04 4.30 -20.20
C LYS A 66 2.26 2.98 -20.27
N GLN A 67 2.74 1.97 -19.56
CA GLN A 67 2.08 0.66 -19.40
C GLN A 67 1.87 0.41 -17.90
N MET A 68 0.90 -0.42 -17.51
CA MET A 68 0.69 -0.71 -16.08
C MET A 68 1.92 -1.41 -15.51
N VAL A 69 2.60 -0.79 -14.55
CA VAL A 69 3.78 -1.35 -13.89
C VAL A 69 3.41 -1.66 -12.44
N PRO A 70 3.29 -2.92 -12.02
CA PRO A 70 3.03 -3.24 -10.63
C PRO A 70 4.33 -3.07 -9.82
N VAL A 71 4.74 -1.82 -9.58
CA VAL A 71 6.06 -1.44 -9.03
C VAL A 71 6.35 -2.13 -7.70
N LYS A 72 5.35 -2.18 -6.81
CA LYS A 72 5.53 -2.90 -5.55
C LYS A 72 5.72 -4.39 -5.80
N ARG A 73 4.93 -5.02 -6.69
CA ARG A 73 5.05 -6.45 -6.99
C ARG A 73 6.43 -6.83 -7.57
N ALA A 74 7.13 -5.90 -8.21
CA ALA A 74 8.46 -6.14 -8.79
C ALA A 74 9.63 -6.01 -7.79
N MET A 75 9.40 -5.50 -6.57
CA MET A 75 10.46 -5.42 -5.56
C MET A 75 10.80 -6.83 -5.07
N LYS A 76 12.00 -7.30 -5.44
CA LYS A 76 12.58 -8.58 -5.00
C LYS A 76 13.13 -8.51 -3.59
N GLU A 77 13.56 -7.32 -3.16
CA GLU A 77 14.15 -7.07 -1.85
C GLU A 77 13.56 -5.82 -1.21
N VAL A 78 13.53 -5.81 0.11
CA VAL A 78 13.11 -4.69 0.95
C VAL A 78 14.12 -4.48 2.06
N THR A 79 14.34 -3.24 2.44
CA THR A 79 15.10 -2.90 3.65
C THR A 79 14.23 -3.23 4.86
N LEU A 80 14.66 -4.18 5.70
CA LEU A 80 14.01 -4.53 6.96
C LEU A 80 13.96 -3.30 7.86
N ASN A 81 12.77 -2.97 8.35
CA ASN A 81 12.56 -1.99 9.40
C ASN A 81 11.90 -2.71 10.57
N LYS A 82 12.70 -3.12 11.55
CA LYS A 82 12.25 -3.90 12.71
C LYS A 82 11.20 -3.17 13.53
N LYS A 83 11.17 -1.84 13.51
CA LYS A 83 10.18 -1.03 14.24
C LYS A 83 8.75 -1.17 13.73
N LEU A 84 8.56 -1.76 12.55
CA LEU A 84 7.24 -2.03 11.99
C LEU A 84 6.64 -3.36 12.46
N PHE A 85 7.40 -4.16 13.21
CA PHE A 85 7.02 -5.52 13.59
C PHE A 85 7.18 -5.72 15.09
N THR A 86 6.18 -6.35 15.70
CA THR A 86 6.19 -6.73 17.12
C THR A 86 6.97 -8.02 17.30
N ASN A 87 6.80 -8.98 16.39
CA ASN A 87 7.56 -10.21 16.40
C ASN A 87 8.90 -10.01 15.69
N ASP A 88 10.03 -10.12 16.40
CA ASP A 88 11.37 -10.11 15.77
C ASP A 88 11.70 -11.48 15.16
N LEU A 89 10.95 -11.87 14.11
CA LEU A 89 11.17 -13.13 13.38
C LEU A 89 12.53 -13.17 12.67
N PHE A 90 13.19 -12.02 12.54
CA PHE A 90 14.49 -11.83 11.91
C PHE A 90 15.53 -11.32 12.95
N TRP A 91 15.48 -11.86 14.17
CA TRP A 91 16.35 -11.48 15.29
C TRP A 91 17.84 -11.59 14.97
N ASN A 92 18.23 -12.54 14.11
CA ASN A 92 19.61 -12.81 13.73
C ASN A 92 20.21 -11.82 12.72
N VAL A 93 19.41 -10.92 12.14
CA VAL A 93 19.90 -9.88 11.22
C VAL A 93 19.70 -8.48 11.83
N LYS A 94 20.58 -7.56 11.46
CA LYS A 94 20.49 -6.15 11.89
C LYS A 94 19.30 -5.43 11.25
N ASP A 95 18.79 -4.42 11.94
CA ASP A 95 17.84 -3.48 11.34
C ASP A 95 18.47 -2.80 10.10
N GLY A 96 17.66 -2.54 9.08
CA GLY A 96 18.14 -2.05 7.78
C GLY A 96 18.74 -3.11 6.85
N PHE A 97 18.73 -4.39 7.23
CA PHE A 97 19.18 -5.48 6.35
C PHE A 97 18.29 -5.63 5.11
N LYS A 98 18.88 -5.91 3.94
CA LYS A 98 18.12 -6.19 2.72
C LYS A 98 17.64 -7.63 2.74
N ILE A 99 16.33 -7.82 2.88
CA ILE A 99 15.69 -9.13 2.89
C ILE A 99 14.87 -9.35 1.62
N LYS A 100 14.88 -10.59 1.11
CA LYS A 100 13.99 -10.98 0.02
C LYS A 100 12.54 -10.75 0.44
N THR A 101 11.80 -10.05 -0.41
CA THR A 101 10.42 -9.64 -0.09
C THR A 101 9.52 -10.84 0.20
N ASP A 102 9.65 -11.92 -0.58
CA ASP A 102 8.85 -13.13 -0.39
C ASP A 102 9.17 -13.84 0.94
N THR A 103 10.43 -13.82 1.37
CA THR A 103 10.85 -14.37 2.66
C THR A 103 10.21 -13.60 3.82
N LEU A 104 10.26 -12.27 3.77
CA LEU A 104 9.65 -11.43 4.80
C LEU A 104 8.12 -11.61 4.86
N LEU A 105 7.47 -11.57 3.70
CA LEU A 105 6.01 -11.77 3.60
C LEU A 105 5.61 -13.14 4.14
N LYS A 106 6.26 -14.21 3.70
CA LYS A 106 5.93 -15.57 4.14
C LYS A 106 6.11 -15.74 5.65
N ALA A 107 7.24 -15.29 6.21
CA ALA A 107 7.52 -15.45 7.63
C ALA A 107 6.46 -14.79 8.51
N TYR A 108 6.16 -13.52 8.22
CA TYR A 108 5.15 -12.77 8.98
C TYR A 108 3.74 -13.26 8.70
N LEU A 109 3.37 -13.61 7.47
CA LEU A 109 2.03 -14.15 7.19
C LEU A 109 1.77 -15.49 7.90
N GLN A 110 2.81 -16.28 8.18
CA GLN A 110 2.68 -17.53 8.94
C GLN A 110 2.64 -17.31 10.47
N ASN A 111 3.31 -16.28 10.99
CA ASN A 111 3.49 -16.07 12.43
C ASN A 111 3.19 -14.61 12.84
N TYR A 112 2.06 -14.08 12.40
CA TYR A 112 1.71 -12.68 12.62
C TYR A 112 1.06 -12.44 13.99
N THR A 113 1.35 -11.28 14.56
CA THR A 113 0.41 -10.52 15.38
C THR A 113 -0.42 -9.56 14.51
N GLN A 114 -1.45 -8.95 15.10
CA GLN A 114 -2.24 -7.93 14.42
C GLN A 114 -1.38 -6.72 13.99
N ASP A 115 -0.42 -6.31 14.82
CA ASP A 115 0.50 -5.21 14.51
C ASP A 115 1.48 -5.59 13.39
N ASP A 116 1.95 -6.83 13.33
CA ASP A 116 2.81 -7.31 12.23
C ASP A 116 2.08 -7.24 10.88
N LEU A 117 0.77 -7.55 10.86
CA LEU A 117 -0.05 -7.37 9.67
C LEU A 117 -0.17 -5.90 9.27
N MET A 118 -0.22 -4.97 10.22
CA MET A 118 -0.15 -3.53 9.94
C MET A 118 1.20 -3.13 9.36
N GLY A 119 2.30 -3.70 9.87
CA GLY A 119 3.64 -3.54 9.33
C GLY A 119 3.72 -3.97 7.87
N LEU A 120 3.26 -5.18 7.57
CA LEU A 120 3.16 -5.71 6.20
C LEU A 120 2.28 -4.83 5.30
N TYR A 121 1.10 -4.43 5.79
CA TYR A 121 0.20 -3.53 5.08
C TYR A 121 0.88 -2.20 4.75
N THR A 122 1.62 -1.63 5.69
CA THR A 122 2.31 -0.34 5.52
C THR A 122 3.39 -0.42 4.43
N LEU A 123 4.15 -1.51 4.41
CA LEU A 123 5.19 -1.74 3.42
C LEU A 123 4.59 -2.04 2.04
N PHE A 124 3.70 -3.03 1.97
CA PHE A 124 3.32 -3.66 0.71
C PHE A 124 1.96 -3.22 0.18
N GLY A 125 1.10 -2.62 1.01
CA GLY A 125 -0.27 -2.25 0.65
C GLY A 125 -1.26 -3.41 0.79
N TYR A 126 -2.54 -3.07 0.92
CA TYR A 126 -3.63 -4.02 1.12
C TYR A 126 -3.61 -5.16 0.09
N SER A 127 -3.63 -4.80 -1.19
CA SER A 127 -3.85 -5.76 -2.28
C SER A 127 -2.73 -6.79 -2.34
N ARG A 128 -1.47 -6.37 -2.15
CA ARG A 128 -0.34 -7.31 -2.18
C ARG A 128 -0.38 -8.27 -0.99
N VAL A 129 -0.65 -7.79 0.22
CA VAL A 129 -0.67 -8.69 1.39
C VAL A 129 -1.81 -9.72 1.28
N ILE A 130 -2.98 -9.33 0.74
CA ILE A 130 -4.09 -10.25 0.48
C ILE A 130 -3.74 -11.27 -0.63
N GLU A 131 -3.08 -10.84 -1.70
CA GLU A 131 -2.66 -11.74 -2.77
C GLU A 131 -1.64 -12.77 -2.26
N GLU A 132 -0.65 -12.33 -1.49
CA GLU A 132 0.39 -13.20 -0.95
C GLU A 132 -0.14 -14.14 0.14
N SER A 133 -1.11 -13.69 0.95
CA SER A 133 -1.80 -14.59 1.87
C SER A 133 -2.63 -15.64 1.13
N LEU A 134 -3.33 -15.27 0.06
CA LEU A 134 -4.08 -16.23 -0.75
C LEU A 134 -3.16 -17.25 -1.44
N LYS A 135 -1.99 -16.83 -1.91
CA LYS A 135 -0.98 -17.75 -2.47
C LYS A 135 -0.46 -18.72 -1.41
N LEU A 136 -0.22 -18.23 -0.20
CA LEU A 136 0.31 -19.04 0.90
C LEU A 136 -0.68 -20.12 1.35
N TYR A 137 -1.96 -19.78 1.47
CA TYR A 137 -3.01 -20.67 2.00
C TYR A 137 -3.84 -21.37 0.91
N GLY A 138 -3.68 -21.00 -0.36
CA GLY A 138 -4.26 -21.67 -1.53
C GLY A 138 -5.78 -21.54 -1.70
N SER A 139 -6.53 -21.11 -0.68
CA SER A 139 -7.99 -21.05 -0.72
C SER A 139 -8.55 -19.83 0.01
N ARG A 140 -9.60 -19.24 -0.58
CA ARG A 140 -10.38 -18.17 0.07
C ARG A 140 -11.21 -18.67 1.26
N GLN A 141 -11.40 -19.99 1.35
CA GLN A 141 -12.13 -20.60 2.45
C GLN A 141 -11.25 -20.93 3.65
N ASP A 142 -9.93 -20.90 3.47
CA ASP A 142 -8.97 -21.16 4.53
C ASP A 142 -9.18 -20.21 5.74
N PRO A 143 -9.23 -20.73 6.97
CA PRO A 143 -9.46 -19.92 8.18
C PRO A 143 -8.38 -18.85 8.40
N HIS A 144 -7.11 -19.15 8.13
CA HIS A 144 -6.02 -18.20 8.31
C HIS A 144 -6.12 -17.06 7.28
N TYR A 145 -6.39 -17.39 6.01
CA TYR A 145 -6.64 -16.39 4.98
C TYR A 145 -7.82 -15.48 5.36
N LYS A 146 -8.95 -16.06 5.80
CA LYS A 146 -10.15 -15.29 6.21
C LYS A 146 -9.83 -14.31 7.33
N LYS A 147 -9.13 -14.78 8.37
CA LYS A 147 -8.73 -13.96 9.51
C LYS A 147 -7.81 -12.80 9.09
N ILE A 148 -6.79 -13.07 8.28
CA ILE A 148 -5.90 -12.02 7.73
C ILE A 148 -6.72 -11.00 6.94
N ARG A 149 -7.61 -11.47 6.06
CA ARG A 149 -8.45 -10.60 5.24
C ARG A 149 -9.36 -9.72 6.08
N GLU A 150 -9.96 -10.26 7.11
CA GLU A 150 -10.82 -9.53 8.04
C GLU A 150 -10.05 -8.40 8.72
N ILE A 151 -8.92 -8.72 9.35
CA ILE A 151 -8.06 -7.75 10.05
C ILE A 151 -7.62 -6.63 9.10
N LEU A 152 -7.11 -6.99 7.91
CA LEU A 152 -6.68 -6.01 6.91
C LEU A 152 -7.83 -5.13 6.40
N THR A 153 -9.05 -5.68 6.32
CA THR A 153 -10.24 -4.93 5.89
C THR A 153 -10.67 -3.94 6.96
N GLN A 154 -10.66 -4.36 8.23
CA GLN A 154 -10.94 -3.45 9.36
C GLN A 154 -9.95 -2.29 9.39
N PHE A 155 -8.66 -2.56 9.20
CA PHE A 155 -7.65 -1.49 9.10
C PHE A 155 -7.87 -0.55 7.92
N GLU A 156 -8.21 -1.11 6.76
CA GLU A 156 -8.47 -0.28 5.59
C GLU A 156 -9.69 0.62 5.81
N HIS A 157 -10.76 0.12 6.42
CA HIS A 157 -11.92 0.93 6.81
C HIS A 157 -11.56 2.03 7.81
N TRP A 158 -10.80 1.70 8.86
CA TRP A 158 -10.35 2.68 9.85
C TRP A 158 -9.56 3.83 9.20
N ARG A 159 -8.60 3.51 8.32
CA ARG A 159 -7.80 4.53 7.60
C ARG A 159 -8.61 5.40 6.63
N MET A 160 -9.75 4.90 6.19
CA MET A 160 -10.63 5.58 5.23
C MET A 160 -11.65 6.50 5.91
N ASN A 161 -11.88 6.29 7.20
CA ASN A 161 -12.79 7.07 8.05
C ASN A 161 -12.06 8.15 8.88
N LEU A 162 -10.72 8.21 8.79
CA LEU A 162 -9.87 9.30 9.28
C LEU A 162 -9.72 10.41 8.22
#